data_AF-A0A7W1YNU8-F1
#
_entry.id   AF-A0A7W1YNU8-F1
#
_cell.length_a   1.000
_cell.length_b   1.000
_cell.length_c   1.000
_cell.angle_alpha   90.00
_cell.angle_beta   90.00
_cell.angle_gamma   90.00
#
_symmetry.space_group_name_H-M   'P 1'
#
loop_
_entity.id
_entity.type
_entity.pdbx_description
1 polymer ?
#
loop_
_entity_poly.entity_id
_entity_poly.type
_entity_poly.pdbx_seq_one_letter_code
_entity_poly.pdbx_strand_id
1 'polypeptide(L)'
;MVRNQAELWQSGIDLFNEGHFWHAHEAWEDAWKAERDPQRRLFYKGIIQTAAALVHWQRDNPRGLHLNWHKARPKLLQVGERQLGLPIAPLIAAMDHFEALEGVGLEPPQLVLTIEA
;
A
#
# COMPACT_ATOMS: atom_id res chain seq x y z
N MET A 1 10.24 19.46 13.46
CA MET A 1 10.48 19.53 12.01
C MET A 1 9.30 18.86 11.31
N VAL A 2 8.77 19.45 10.25
CA VAL A 2 7.71 18.83 9.42
C VAL A 2 8.38 17.74 8.59
N ARG A 3 7.85 16.51 8.63
CA ARG A 3 8.41 15.41 7.81
C ARG A 3 8.24 15.73 6.33
N ASN A 4 9.27 15.47 5.53
CA ASN A 4 9.17 15.61 4.08
C ASN A 4 8.54 14.36 3.43
N GLN A 5 8.19 14.42 2.15
CA GLN A 5 7.48 13.33 1.47
C GLN A 5 8.28 12.01 1.45
N ALA A 6 9.61 12.07 1.31
CA ALA A 6 10.44 10.87 1.29
C ALA A 6 10.49 10.19 2.68
N GLU A 7 10.52 10.97 3.75
CA GLU A 7 10.44 10.47 5.12
C GLU A 7 9.08 9.84 5.43
N LEU A 8 7.99 10.44 4.94
CA LEU A 8 6.65 9.88 5.07
C LEU A 8 6.49 8.57 4.27
N TRP A 9 7.06 8.52 3.06
CA TRP A 9 7.10 7.30 2.26
C TRP A 9 7.82 6.18 2.97
N GLN A 10 9.06 6.41 3.41
CA GLN A 10 9.88 5.41 4.10
C GLN A 10 9.24 4.97 5.43
N SER A 11 8.80 5.93 6.25
CA SER A 11 8.13 5.61 7.52
C SER A 11 6.88 4.76 7.31
N GLY A 12 6.11 5.00 6.25
CA GLY A 12 4.94 4.18 5.94
C GLY A 12 5.31 2.77 5.47
N ILE A 13 6.44 2.58 4.76
CA ILE A 13 6.96 1.25 4.42
C ILE A 13 7.29 0.47 5.69
N ASP A 14 8.05 1.08 6.61
CA ASP A 14 8.47 0.42 7.84
C ASP A 14 7.24 0.02 8.68
N LEU A 15 6.30 0.95 8.87
CA LEU A 15 5.04 0.70 9.58
C LEU A 15 4.19 -0.38 8.91
N PHE A 16 4.11 -0.41 7.58
CA PHE A 16 3.35 -1.41 6.86
C PHE A 16 3.93 -2.81 7.08
N ASN A 17 5.25 -2.93 6.97
CA ASN A 17 5.96 -4.20 7.13
C ASN A 17 5.88 -4.73 8.58
N GLU A 18 5.79 -3.83 9.56
CA GLU A 18 5.51 -4.15 10.98
C GLU A 18 4.03 -4.48 11.27
N GLY A 19 3.15 -4.43 10.28
CA GLY A 19 1.71 -4.69 10.45
C GLY A 19 0.92 -3.51 11.03
N HIS A 20 1.53 -2.33 11.16
CA HIS A 20 0.89 -1.09 11.58
C HIS A 20 0.18 -0.39 10.41
N PHE A 21 -0.72 -1.09 9.71
CA PHE A 21 -1.32 -0.64 8.46
C PHE A 21 -2.09 0.68 8.58
N TRP A 22 -2.74 0.96 9.72
CA TRP A 22 -3.40 2.25 9.95
C TRP A 22 -2.39 3.41 9.96
N HIS A 23 -1.27 3.26 10.68
CA HIS A 23 -0.23 4.29 10.74
C HIS A 23 0.48 4.46 9.39
N ALA A 24 0.69 3.37 8.64
CA ALA A 24 1.18 3.45 7.27
C ALA A 24 0.22 4.22 6.35
N HIS A 25 -1.08 3.97 6.46
CA HIS A 25 -2.13 4.72 5.76
C HIS A 25 -2.01 6.22 6.07
N GLU A 26 -1.94 6.60 7.34
CA GLU A 26 -1.84 8.02 7.75
C GLU A 26 -0.59 8.69 7.19
N ALA A 27 0.59 8.04 7.30
CA ALA A 27 1.83 8.57 6.78
C ALA A 27 1.77 8.82 5.26
N TRP A 28 1.20 7.88 4.51
CA TRP A 28 1.06 8.02 3.06
C TRP A 28 -0.03 9.01 2.64
N GLU A 29 -1.08 9.21 3.45
CA GLU A 29 -2.08 10.24 3.19
C GLU A 29 -1.47 11.64 3.24
N ASP A 30 -0.57 11.90 4.18
CA ASP A 30 0.16 13.17 4.27
C ASP A 30 1.12 13.35 3.08
N ALA A 31 1.83 12.29 2.69
CA ALA A 31 2.68 12.31 1.49
C ALA A 31 1.87 12.59 0.22
N TRP A 32 0.66 12.02 0.12
CA TRP A 32 -0.28 12.21 -0.98
C TRP A 32 -0.83 13.64 -1.05
N LYS A 33 -1.12 14.28 0.09
CA LYS A 33 -1.59 15.67 0.13
C LYS A 33 -0.56 16.65 -0.44
N ALA A 34 0.72 16.37 -0.23
CA ALA A 34 1.83 17.17 -0.77
C ALA A 34 2.17 16.85 -2.24
N GLU A 35 1.86 15.65 -2.73
CA GLU A 35 2.21 15.20 -4.09
C GLU A 35 1.42 15.94 -5.17
N ARG A 36 2.11 16.36 -6.24
CA ARG A 36 1.54 17.06 -7.39
C ARG A 36 1.54 16.24 -8.67
N ASP A 37 2.47 15.31 -8.83
CA ASP A 37 2.55 14.47 -10.01
C ASP A 37 1.34 13.50 -10.09
N PRO A 38 0.54 13.53 -11.17
CA PRO A 38 -0.67 12.72 -11.26
C PRO A 38 -0.44 11.21 -11.11
N GLN A 39 0.67 10.68 -11.64
CA GLN A 39 0.99 9.25 -11.58
C GLN A 39 1.36 8.84 -10.16
N ARG A 40 2.21 9.62 -9.46
CA ARG A 40 2.51 9.44 -8.03
C ARG A 40 1.27 9.58 -7.16
N ARG A 41 0.38 10.54 -7.45
CA ARG A 41 -0.89 10.68 -6.72
C ARG A 41 -1.78 9.45 -6.90
N LEU A 42 -1.82 8.88 -8.10
CA LEU A 42 -2.57 7.65 -8.38
C LEU A 42 -1.98 6.46 -7.62
N PHE A 43 -0.66 6.34 -7.59
CA PHE A 43 0.06 5.35 -6.81
C PHE A 43 -0.24 5.46 -5.31
N TYR A 44 -0.11 6.66 -4.73
CA TYR A 44 -0.41 6.88 -3.32
C TYR A 44 -1.84 6.46 -2.98
N LYS A 45 -2.83 6.81 -3.81
CA LYS A 45 -4.21 6.33 -3.61
C LYS A 45 -4.30 4.79 -3.61
N GLY A 46 -3.53 4.11 -4.46
CA GLY A 46 -3.44 2.66 -4.50
C GLY A 46 -2.86 2.07 -3.20
N ILE A 47 -1.71 2.57 -2.75
CA ILE A 47 -1.04 2.03 -1.56
C ILE A 47 -1.80 2.35 -0.26
N ILE A 48 -2.40 3.55 -0.16
CA ILE A 48 -3.29 3.95 0.95
C ILE A 48 -4.50 3.01 1.03
N GLN A 49 -5.13 2.71 -0.11
CA GLN A 49 -6.26 1.76 -0.15
C GLN A 49 -5.83 0.32 0.14
N THR A 50 -4.59 -0.05 -0.22
CA THR A 50 -4.01 -1.36 0.13
C THR A 50 -3.86 -1.49 1.65
N ALA A 51 -3.27 -0.48 2.32
CA ALA A 51 -3.21 -0.44 3.77
C ALA A 51 -4.60 -0.46 4.42
N ALA A 52 -5.56 0.30 3.89
CA ALA A 52 -6.93 0.28 4.39
C ALA A 52 -7.58 -1.12 4.28
N ALA A 53 -7.31 -1.86 3.20
CA ALA A 53 -7.79 -3.23 3.03
C ALA A 53 -7.27 -4.15 4.16
N LEU A 54 -5.99 -4.03 4.50
CA LEU A 54 -5.37 -4.80 5.58
C LEU A 54 -5.83 -4.35 6.98
N VAL A 55 -6.14 -3.06 7.20
CA VAL A 55 -6.80 -2.59 8.43
C VAL A 55 -8.18 -3.24 8.61
N HIS A 56 -8.94 -3.41 7.52
CA HIS A 56 -10.23 -4.11 7.58
C HIS A 56 -10.06 -5.59 7.87
N TRP A 57 -9.05 -6.24 7.28
CA TRP A 57 -8.70 -7.62 7.63
C TRP A 57 -8.36 -7.77 9.12
N GLN A 58 -7.54 -6.88 9.70
CA GLN A 58 -7.22 -6.87 11.14
C GLN A 58 -8.45 -6.70 12.06
N ARG A 59 -9.59 -6.27 11.51
CA ARG A 59 -10.85 -6.05 12.24
C ARG A 59 -11.90 -7.12 11.92
N ASP A 60 -11.47 -8.27 11.40
CA ASP A 60 -12.34 -9.38 10.99
C ASP A 60 -13.45 -8.93 10.01
N ASN A 61 -13.11 -8.01 9.10
CA ASN A 61 -14.05 -7.43 8.14
C ASN A 61 -13.65 -7.79 6.69
N PRO A 62 -13.98 -9.01 6.21
CA PRO A 62 -13.60 -9.47 4.88
C PRO A 62 -14.23 -8.59 3.78
N ARG A 63 -15.46 -8.14 3.97
CA ARG A 63 -16.10 -7.19 3.04
C ARG A 63 -15.26 -5.92 2.86
N GLY A 64 -14.69 -5.39 3.95
CA GLY A 64 -13.83 -4.22 3.91
C GLY A 64 -12.48 -4.47 3.23
N LEU A 65 -11.90 -5.66 3.40
CA LEU A 65 -10.71 -6.12 2.68
C LEU A 65 -10.97 -6.08 1.16
N HIS A 66 -11.99 -6.80 0.69
CA HIS A 66 -12.34 -6.88 -0.74
C HIS A 66 -12.63 -5.50 -1.34
N LEU A 67 -13.46 -4.68 -0.67
CA LEU A 67 -13.87 -3.38 -1.20
C LEU A 67 -12.70 -2.41 -1.37
N ASN A 68 -11.74 -2.42 -0.46
CA ASN A 68 -10.58 -1.54 -0.56
C ASN A 68 -9.54 -2.09 -1.53
N TRP A 69 -9.31 -3.41 -1.54
CA TRP A 69 -8.40 -4.02 -2.51
C TRP A 69 -8.88 -3.83 -3.95
N HIS A 70 -10.16 -4.08 -4.25
CA HIS A 70 -10.73 -3.84 -5.58
C HIS A 70 -10.67 -2.38 -6.04
N LYS A 71 -10.60 -1.42 -5.12
CA LYS A 71 -10.33 -0.01 -5.46
C LYS A 71 -8.84 0.24 -5.69
N ALA A 72 -7.96 -0.36 -4.89
CA ALA A 72 -6.52 -0.19 -4.96
C ALA A 72 -5.92 -0.79 -6.24
N ARG A 73 -6.24 -2.05 -6.51
CA ARG A 73 -5.70 -2.88 -7.60
C ARG A 73 -5.69 -2.18 -8.97
N PRO A 74 -6.81 -1.65 -9.51
CA PRO A 74 -6.81 -0.98 -10.82
C PRO A 74 -5.94 0.28 -10.86
N LYS A 75 -5.68 0.94 -9.73
CA LYS A 75 -4.77 2.10 -9.68
C LYS A 75 -3.33 1.65 -9.76
N LEU A 76 -2.98 0.58 -9.03
CA LEU A 76 -1.64 0.02 -9.04
C LEU A 76 -1.27 -0.52 -10.44
N LEU A 77 -2.22 -1.16 -11.15
CA LEU A 77 -2.00 -1.59 -12.54
C LEU A 77 -1.66 -0.44 -13.51
N GLN A 78 -1.99 0.80 -13.18
CA GLN A 78 -1.80 1.96 -14.07
C GLN A 78 -0.49 2.73 -13.82
N VAL A 79 0.24 2.46 -12.73
CA VAL A 79 1.38 3.32 -12.33
C VAL A 79 2.73 2.86 -12.87
N GLY A 80 2.75 1.86 -13.77
CA GLY A 80 3.97 1.29 -14.34
C GLY A 80 4.53 0.11 -13.55
N GLU A 81 5.69 -0.40 -13.95
CA GLU A 81 6.32 -1.58 -13.32
C GLU A 81 6.83 -1.30 -11.90
N ARG A 82 7.22 -0.05 -11.64
CA ARG A 82 7.83 0.40 -10.39
C ARG A 82 7.40 1.82 -10.07
N GLN A 83 7.17 2.10 -8.79
CA GLN A 83 6.93 3.46 -8.31
C GLN A 83 7.59 3.68 -6.96
N LEU A 84 8.36 4.77 -6.81
CA LEU A 84 9.08 5.12 -5.56
C LEU A 84 9.93 3.96 -4.98
N GLY A 85 10.59 3.20 -5.85
CA GLY A 85 11.42 2.05 -5.47
C GLY A 85 10.64 0.74 -5.23
N LEU A 86 9.31 0.77 -5.19
CA LEU A 86 8.47 -0.41 -5.01
C LEU A 86 8.14 -1.09 -6.35
N PRO A 87 8.49 -2.37 -6.55
CA PRO A 87 7.99 -3.16 -7.67
C PRO A 87 6.48 -3.40 -7.52
N ILE A 88 5.70 -3.08 -8.55
CA ILE A 88 4.23 -3.08 -8.46
C ILE A 88 3.63 -4.47 -8.66
N ALA A 89 4.13 -5.24 -9.62
CA ALA A 89 3.58 -6.57 -9.92
C ALA A 89 3.67 -7.54 -8.74
N PRO A 90 4.78 -7.64 -7.98
CA PRO A 90 4.86 -8.48 -6.78
C PRO A 90 3.85 -8.09 -5.69
N LEU A 91 3.65 -6.78 -5.45
CA LEU A 91 2.63 -6.33 -4.50
C LEU A 91 1.23 -6.78 -4.93
N ILE A 92 0.88 -6.59 -6.20
CA ILE A 92 -0.42 -6.99 -6.72
C ILE A 92 -0.62 -8.51 -6.56
N ALA A 93 0.37 -9.31 -6.95
CA ALA A 93 0.28 -10.76 -6.83
C ALA A 93 0.11 -11.22 -5.37
N ALA A 94 0.85 -10.61 -4.45
CA ALA A 94 0.77 -10.95 -3.03
C ALA A 94 -0.60 -10.56 -2.43
N MET A 95 -1.12 -9.37 -2.77
CA MET A 95 -2.45 -8.93 -2.32
C MET A 95 -3.59 -9.72 -2.97
N ASP A 96 -3.49 -10.09 -4.26
CA ASP A 96 -4.47 -10.95 -4.93
C ASP A 96 -4.54 -12.33 -4.24
N HIS A 97 -3.39 -12.91 -3.88
CA HIS A 97 -3.34 -14.17 -3.15
C HIS A 97 -3.90 -14.04 -1.73
N PHE A 98 -3.52 -12.98 -1.02
CA PHE A 98 -3.98 -12.71 0.34
C PHE A 98 -5.49 -12.50 0.40
N GLU A 99 -6.04 -11.69 -0.52
CA GLU A 99 -7.47 -11.39 -0.59
C GLU A 99 -8.32 -12.60 -0.98
N ALA A 100 -7.85 -13.44 -1.91
CA ALA A 100 -8.54 -14.67 -2.31
C ALA A 100 -8.71 -15.69 -1.17
N LEU A 101 -7.83 -15.65 -0.17
CA LEU A 101 -7.88 -16.49 1.03
C LEU A 101 -8.35 -15.75 2.27
N GLU A 102 -8.78 -14.49 2.13
CA GLU A 102 -9.14 -13.60 3.25
C GLU A 102 -8.07 -13.56 4.37
N GLY A 103 -6.80 -13.76 4.00
CA GLY A 103 -5.65 -13.85 4.91
C GLY A 103 -5.60 -15.12 5.77
N VAL A 104 -6.45 -16.12 5.53
CA VAL A 104 -6.47 -17.37 6.32
C VAL A 104 -5.18 -18.16 6.10
N GLY A 105 -4.40 -18.33 7.16
CA GLY A 105 -3.14 -19.08 7.14
C GLY A 105 -1.99 -18.36 6.40
N LEU A 106 -2.13 -17.06 6.13
CA LEU A 106 -1.14 -16.26 5.45
C LEU A 106 -0.64 -15.12 6.33
N GLU A 107 0.63 -14.80 6.17
CA GLU A 107 1.16 -13.51 6.61
C GLU A 107 0.73 -12.42 5.60
N PRO A 108 0.47 -11.18 6.07
CA PRO A 108 0.24 -10.05 5.18
C PRO A 108 1.43 -9.81 4.23
N PRO A 109 1.18 -9.21 3.04
CA PRO A 109 2.26 -8.90 2.13
C PRO A 109 3.27 -7.95 2.78
N GLN A 110 4.52 -8.07 2.34
CA GLN A 110 5.62 -7.21 2.75
C GLN A 110 6.06 -6.35 1.56
N LEU A 111 6.33 -5.07 1.80
CA LEU A 111 6.79 -4.12 0.80
C LEU A 111 8.31 -4.10 0.79
N VAL A 112 8.87 -4.74 -0.25
CA VAL A 112 10.32 -4.77 -0.47
C VAL A 112 10.67 -3.75 -1.54
N LEU A 113 11.38 -2.70 -1.12
CA LEU A 113 11.97 -1.74 -2.05
C LEU A 113 13.19 -2.40 -2.71
N THR A 114 13.38 -2.16 -4.00
CA THR A 114 14.61 -2.60 -4.68
C THR A 114 15.33 -1.39 -5.23
N ILE A 115 16.62 -1.29 -4.95
CA ILE A 115 17.50 -0.24 -5.47
C ILE A 115 17.71 -0.50 -6.98
N GLU A 116 17.76 0.56 -7.79
CA GLU A 116 18.22 0.46 -9.17
C GLU A 116 19.64 -0.12 -9.20
N ALA A 117 19.89 -1.05 -10.12
CA ALA A 117 21.24 -1.45 -10.49
C ALA A 117 21.82 -0.46 -11.50
#